data_AF-A0A3C0SJU3-F1
#
_entry.id   AF-A0A3C0SJU3-F1
#
_cell.length_a   1.000
_cell.length_b   1.000
_cell.length_c   1.000
_cell.angle_alpha   90.00
_cell.angle_beta   90.00
_cell.angle_gamma   90.00
#
_symmetry.space_group_name_H-M   'P 1'
#
loop_
_entity.id
_entity.type
_entity.pdbx_description
1 polymer ?
#
loop_
_entity_poly.entity_id
_entity_poly.type
_entity_poly.pdbx_seq_one_letter_code
_entity_poly.pdbx_strand_id
1 'polypeptide(L)' 'MKLSARNALKGKVKVIKAGAVNTEVIVELNGGEEIVSMISKDS' A
#
# COMPACT_ATOMS: atom_id res chain seq x y z
N MET A 1 -14.48 -7.69 4.48
CA MET A 1 -13.15 -7.46 5.09
C MET A 1 -13.32 -6.45 6.22
N LYS A 2 -12.89 -6.75 7.45
CA LYS A 2 -13.04 -5.84 8.59
C LYS A 2 -11.67 -5.20 8.87
N LEU A 3 -11.51 -3.92 8.50
CA LEU A 3 -10.29 -3.15 8.74
C LEU A 3 -10.47 -2.37 10.04
N SER A 4 -9.44 -2.35 10.90
CA SER A 4 -9.43 -1.54 12.14
C SER A 4 -9.31 -0.04 11.83
N ALA A 5 -8.62 0.27 10.72
CA ALA A 5 -8.41 1.62 10.23
C ALA A 5 -9.66 2.15 9.52
N ARG A 6 -10.04 3.40 9.85
CA ARG A 6 -11.20 4.09 9.23
C ARG A 6 -10.81 4.86 7.95
N ASN A 7 -9.52 5.09 7.71
CA ASN A 7 -9.01 5.78 6.54
C ASN A 7 -8.80 4.80 5.37
N ALA A 8 -9.88 4.54 4.63
CA ALA A 8 -9.81 3.77 3.39
C ALA A 8 -9.51 4.70 2.21
N LEU A 9 -8.25 4.74 1.79
CA LEU A 9 -7.81 5.51 0.63
C LEU A 9 -7.91 4.63 -0.62
N LYS A 10 -8.79 5.01 -1.55
CA LYS A 10 -8.93 4.30 -2.83
C LYS A 10 -7.85 4.79 -3.80
N GLY A 11 -7.07 3.85 -4.33
CA GLY A 11 -6.07 4.11 -5.33
C GLY A 11 -5.71 2.85 -6.11
N LYS A 12 -4.85 3.00 -7.11
CA LYS A 12 -4.36 1.92 -7.95
C LYS A 12 -2.93 1.57 -7.53
N VAL A 13 -2.67 0.28 -7.34
CA VAL A 13 -1.29 -0.18 -7.10
C VAL A 13 -0.47 0.07 -8.36
N LYS A 14 0.58 0.88 -8.23
CA LYS A 14 1.48 1.26 -9.31
C LYS A 14 2.71 0.38 -9.34
N VAL A 15 3.31 0.13 -8.17
CA VAL A 15 4.54 -0.65 -8.00
C VAL A 15 4.45 -1.51 -6.75
N ILE A 16 4.96 -2.74 -6.85
CA ILE A 16 5.22 -3.61 -5.70
C ILE A 16 6.68 -4.02 -5.77
N LYS A 17 7.46 -3.72 -4.72
CA LYS A 17 8.83 -4.21 -4.54
C LYS A 17 8.84 -5.18 -3.37
N ALA A 18 8.87 -6.47 -3.68
CA ALA A 18 8.94 -7.51 -2.67
C ALA A 18 10.36 -7.66 -2.14
N GLY A 19 10.57 -7.38 -0.86
CA GLY A 19 11.80 -7.70 -0.14
C GLY A 19 11.73 -9.04 0.60
N ALA A 20 12.82 -9.36 1.29
CA ALA A 20 12.88 -10.54 2.14
C ALA A 20 12.00 -10.40 3.39
N VAL A 21 12.00 -9.20 4.01
CA VAL A 21 11.28 -8.91 5.26
C VAL A 21 10.12 -7.94 5.05
N ASN A 22 10.31 -6.91 4.22
CA ASN A 22 9.31 -5.88 3.94
C ASN A 22 8.99 -5.83 2.45
N THR A 23 7.76 -5.48 2.14
CA THR A 23 7.25 -5.21 0.79
C THR A 23 6.91 -3.74 0.69
N GLU A 24 7.54 -3.03 -0.24
CA GLU A 24 7.19 -1.65 -0.56
C GLU A 24 6.08 -1.66 -1.61
N VAL A 25 4.95 -1.02 -1.32
CA VAL A 25 3.80 -0.90 -2.21
C VAL A 25 3.54 0.57 -2.47
N ILE A 26 3.63 0.98 -3.73
CA ILE A 26 3.32 2.33 -4.16
C ILE A 26 1.92 2.34 -4.77
N VAL A 27 1.03 3.16 -4.21
CA VAL A 27 -0.36 3.32 -4.63
C VAL A 27 -0.56 4.73 -5.16
N GLU A 28 -1.05 4.85 -6.39
CA GLU A 28 -1.45 6.12 -6.98
C GLU A 28 -2.91 6.41 -6.63
N LEU A 29 -3.15 7.57 -6.02
CA LEU A 29 -4.49 8.08 -5.76
C LEU A 29 -5.06 8.78 -6.99
N ASN A 30 -6.38 8.95 -7.01
CA ASN A 30 -7.08 9.61 -8.12
C ASN A 30 -6.62 11.07 -8.37
N GLY A 31 -5.98 11.71 -7.39
CA GLY A 31 -5.42 13.05 -7.52
C GLY A 31 -4.02 13.11 -8.15
N GLY A 32 -3.45 11.95 -8.54
CA GLY A 32 -2.08 11.85 -9.03
C GLY A 32 -1.01 11.79 -7.93
N GLU A 33 -1.42 11.85 -6.67
CA GLU A 33 -0.54 11.66 -5.51
C GLU A 33 -0.16 10.18 -5.36
N GLU A 34 1.06 9.93 -4.87
CA GLU A 34 1.55 8.58 -4.60
C GLU A 34 1.71 8.34 -3.11
N ILE A 35 1.17 7.21 -2.64
CA ILE A 35 1.34 6.71 -1.28
C ILE A 35 2.32 5.55 -1.31
N VAL A 36 3.42 5.68 -0.58
CA VAL A 36 4.38 4.60 -0.35
C VAL A 36 4.06 3.91 0.96
N SER A 37 3.73 2.62 0.90
CA SER A 37 3.44 1.77 2.04
C SER A 37 4.51 0.70 2.22
N MET A 38 4.92 0.44 3.46
CA MET A 38 5.82 -0.65 3.80
C MET A 38 5.04 -1.71 4.57
N ILE A 39 4.97 -2.93 4.02
CA ILE A 39 4.19 -4.04 4.55
C ILE A 39 5.15 -5.15 4.96
N SER A 40 5.15 -5.54 6.22
CA SER A 40 5.91 -6.70 6.70
C SER A 40 5.42 -7.97 6.01
N LYS A 41 6.34 -8.87 5.64
CA LYS A 41 6.04 -10.08 4.86
C LYS A 41 5.35 -11.18 5.68
N ASP A 42 5.52 -11.15 6.99
CA ASP A 42 4.75 -11.99 7.90
C ASP A 42 3.38 -11.34 8.14
N SER A 43 2.34 -12.06 7.69
CA SER A 43 0.94 -11.67 7.75
C SER A 43 0.35 -11.84 9.14
#